data_AF-U4QJP6-F1
#
_entry.id   AF-U4QJP6-F1
#
_cell.length_a   1.000
_cell.length_b   1.000
_cell.length_c   1.000
_cell.angle_alpha   90.00
_cell.angle_beta   90.00
_cell.angle_gamma   90.00
#
_symmetry.space_group_name_H-M   'P 1'
#
loop_
_entity.id
_entity.type
_entity.pdbx_description
1 polymer ?
#
loop_
_entity_poly.entity_id
_entity_poly.type
_entity_poly.pdbx_seq_one_letter_code
_entity_poly.pdbx_strand_id
1 'polypeptide(L)' 'MRVIAKKVRCPVCSNKRLFDLVSATQAELIIKCPKCRNLIYLYFQNNQIKAKAV' A
#
# COMPACT_ATOMS: atom_id res chain seq x y z
N MET A 1 3.93 5.05 -23.17
CA MET A 1 4.55 5.38 -21.87
C MET A 1 4.56 4.14 -20.99
N ARG A 2 5.72 3.69 -20.50
CA ARG A 2 5.78 2.63 -19.47
C ARG A 2 5.59 3.27 -18.10
N VAL A 3 4.52 2.94 -17.40
CA VAL A 3 4.26 3.41 -16.04
C VAL A 3 4.97 2.47 -15.06
N ILE A 4 5.95 2.97 -14.30
CA ILE A 4 6.65 2.19 -13.28
C ILE A 4 5.86 2.31 -11.97
N ALA A 5 5.07 1.30 -11.64
CA ALA A 5 4.29 1.28 -10.40
C ALA A 5 4.97 0.46 -9.30
N LYS A 6 4.93 0.96 -8.06
CA LYS A 6 5.44 0.26 -6.86
C LYS A 6 4.34 -0.62 -6.27
N LYS A 7 4.63 -1.91 -6.09
CA LYS A 7 3.69 -2.87 -5.48
C LYS A 7 3.57 -2.62 -3.98
N VAL A 8 2.36 -2.33 -3.51
CA VAL A 8 2.05 -2.22 -2.08
C VAL A 8 1.76 -3.60 -1.52
N ARG A 9 2.42 -3.99 -0.43
CA ARG A 9 2.25 -5.31 0.21
C ARG A 9 1.49 -5.19 1.52
N CYS A 10 0.82 -6.26 1.92
CA CYS A 10 0.29 -6.34 3.28
C CYS A 10 1.45 -6.51 4.26
N PRO A 11 1.54 -5.68 5.33
CA PRO A 11 2.59 -5.82 6.33
C PRO A 11 2.37 -6.99 7.31
N VAL A 12 1.20 -7.62 7.28
CA VAL A 12 0.83 -8.67 8.26
C VAL A 12 0.91 -10.08 7.71
N CYS A 13 0.48 -10.29 6.46
CA CYS A 13 0.35 -11.63 5.89
C CYS A 13 1.14 -11.75 4.58
N SER A 14 1.18 -12.96 4.03
CA SER A 14 1.86 -13.23 2.76
C SER A 14 1.18 -12.64 1.51
N ASN A 15 0.19 -11.76 1.65
CA ASN A 15 -0.37 -11.02 0.52
C ASN A 15 0.64 -9.97 0.02
N LYS A 16 1.26 -10.27 -1.13
CA LYS A 16 2.32 -9.45 -1.74
C LYS A 16 1.78 -8.31 -2.63
N ARG A 17 0.46 -8.16 -2.81
CA ARG A 17 -0.11 -7.10 -3.66
C ARG A 17 -1.49 -6.68 -3.16
N LEU A 18 -1.54 -5.52 -2.51
CA LEU A 18 -2.79 -4.83 -2.17
C LEU A 18 -3.24 -3.97 -3.36
N PHE A 19 -2.34 -3.15 -3.90
CA PHE A 19 -2.50 -2.37 -5.13
C PHE A 19 -1.12 -1.92 -5.64
N ASP A 20 -1.09 -1.21 -6.77
CA ASP A 20 0.13 -0.62 -7.31
C ASP A 20 0.07 0.91 -7.22
N LEU A 21 1.10 1.52 -6.62
CA LEU A 21 1.25 2.97 -6.55
C LEU A 21 2.00 3.46 -7.79
N VAL A 22 1.34 4.29 -8.61
CA VAL A 22 1.98 4.93 -9.76
C VAL A 22 2.84 6.12 -9.33
N SER A 23 2.23 7.09 -8.65
CA SER A 23 2.91 8.28 -8.10
C SER A 23 2.07 8.91 -7.01
N ALA A 24 2.70 9.45 -5.97
CA ALA A 24 2.02 10.30 -4.99
C ALA A 24 3.02 11.25 -4.32
N THR A 25 2.64 12.53 -4.24
CA THR A 25 3.35 13.52 -3.43
C THR A 25 3.06 13.30 -1.94
N GLN A 26 1.78 13.22 -1.58
CA GLN A 26 1.30 12.87 -0.24
C GLN A 26 -0.07 12.20 -0.33
N ALA A 27 -0.29 11.12 0.41
CA ALA A 27 -1.61 10.48 0.53
C ALA A 27 -1.72 9.63 1.81
N GLU A 28 -2.93 9.50 2.32
CA GLU A 28 -3.27 8.62 3.45
C GLU A 28 -4.49 7.79 3.08
N LEU A 29 -4.45 6.49 3.38
CA LEU A 29 -5.57 5.59 3.11
C LEU A 29 -5.59 4.40 4.06
N ILE A 30 -6.80 3.94 4.37
CA ILE A 30 -7.05 2.72 5.12
C ILE A 30 -7.69 1.72 4.16
N ILE A 31 -7.09 0.55 4.03
CA ILE A 31 -7.63 -0.52 3.19
C ILE A 31 -7.71 -1.82 3.96
N LYS A 32 -8.74 -2.60 3.69
CA LYS A 32 -8.86 -3.95 4.22
C LYS A 32 -8.05 -4.91 3.37
N CYS A 33 -7.15 -5.68 3.98
CA CYS A 33 -6.47 -6.75 3.26
C CYS A 33 -7.47 -7.86 2.90
N PRO A 34 -7.61 -8.24 1.63
CA PRO A 34 -8.57 -9.28 1.23
C PRO A 34 -8.20 -10.67 1.75
N LYS A 35 -6.93 -10.89 2.13
CA LYS A 35 -6.43 -12.19 2.62
C LYS A 35 -6.58 -12.34 4.13
N CYS A 36 -5.98 -11.45 4.91
CA CYS A 36 -5.98 -11.55 6.38
C CYS A 36 -7.08 -10.72 7.07
N ARG A 37 -7.88 -9.97 6.30
CA ARG A 37 -9.00 -9.13 6.76
C ARG A 37 -8.63 -7.98 7.70
N ASN A 38 -7.35 -7.82 8.07
CA ASN A 38 -6.86 -6.68 8.85
C ASN A 38 -6.98 -5.37 8.08
N LEU A 39 -7.25 -4.29 8.80
CA LEU A 39 -7.19 -2.94 8.28
C LEU A 39 -5.72 -2.50 8.23
N ILE A 40 -5.28 -2.02 7.07
CA ILE A 40 -3.93 -1.56 6.83
C ILE A 40 -3.99 -0.06 6.58
N TYR A 41 -3.38 0.71 7.47
CA TYR A 41 -3.15 2.13 7.26
C TYR A 41 -1.89 2.32 6.44
N LEU A 42 -2.01 3.09 5.37
CA LEU A 42 -0.95 3.40 4.44
C LEU A 42 -0.73 4.91 4.38
N TYR A 43 0.54 5.30 4.47
CA TYR A 43 1.00 6.67 4.35
C TYR A 43 1.99 6.77 3.20
N PHE A 44 1.75 7.70 2.29
CA PHE A 44 2.57 7.98 1.13
C PHE A 44 3.19 9.36 1.25
N GLN A 45 4.50 9.45 1.03
CA GLN A 45 5.21 10.73 1.00
C GLN A 45 6.39 10.63 0.05
N ASN A 46 6.49 11.55 -0.92
CA ASN A 46 7.59 11.61 -1.89
C ASN A 46 7.87 10.24 -2.55
N ASN A 47 6.83 9.57 -3.05
CA ASN A 47 6.89 8.20 -3.62
C ASN A 47 7.43 7.10 -2.68
N GLN A 48 7.51 7.35 -1.37
CA GLN A 48 7.78 6.34 -0.34
C GLN A 48 6.48 5.86 0.30
N ILE A 49 6.49 4.63 0.80
CA ILE A 49 5.30 3.95 1.32
C ILE A 49 5.60 3.46 2.72
N LYS A 50 4.77 3.84 3.70
CA LYS A 50 4.76 3.26 5.04
C LYS A 50 3.43 2.53 5.23
N ALA A 51 3.50 1.30 5.71
CA ALA A 51 2.33 0.44 5.95
C ALA A 51 2.32 -0.05 7.39
N LYS A 52 1.21 0.13 8.10
CA LYS A 52 1.00 -0.41 9.45
C LYS A 52 -0.37 -1.10 9.53
N ALA A 53 -0.44 -2.17 10.31
CA ALA A 53 -1.73 -2.72 10.71
C ALA A 53 -2.39 -1.79 11.74
N VAL A 54 -3.71 -1.67 11.68
CA VAL A 54 -4.56 -1.01 12.68
C VAL A 54 -5.29 -2.08 13.47
#